data_AF-A0A6A6VX57-F1
#
_entry.id   AF-A0A6A6VX57-F1
#
_cell.length_a   1.000
_cell.length_b   1.000
_cell.length_c   1.000
_cell.angle_alpha   90.00
_cell.angle_beta   90.00
_cell.angle_gamma   90.00
#
_symmetry.space_group_name_H-M   'P 1'
#
loop_
_entity.id
_entity.type
_entity.pdbx_description
1 polymer ?
#
loop_
_entity_poly.entity_id
_entity_poly.type
_entity_poly.pdbx_seq_one_letter_code
_entity_poly.pdbx_strand_id
1 'polypeptide(L)'
;MASLSEITKMADRPLNELLTHDLVDIYVGPLSTHWILHEKLLCARSLFFRRAFYTSHKRTSTSTPSKSPRSQTPSSTTHDQDKPPSPPPSTTKTLYLPTDDTTAFQTLTSWLYSATIPHPRSESDLTPLFDLYLMGTKWGMPTLTVQALEAVRSWYADNGTYPSLRRVQYVCAGTEPGDAMRGFVVGCVARGLALGEVGGLPGHWERALRRDGGLGVEVLLCVRGWGVKGVDVPDLRRGDGGVVKGEKEQEKEEKELKKEENKEENEEEEQEEEEKAEDEDGQAFNMKALNKELPNGLVNGHAE
;
A
#
# COMPACT_ATOMS: atom_id res chain seq x y z
N MET A 1 -11.97 17.25 5.14
CA MET A 1 -12.96 16.16 5.31
C MET A 1 -13.10 15.25 4.08
N ALA A 2 -12.16 14.31 3.93
CA ALA A 2 -12.32 13.11 3.12
C ALA A 2 -12.72 11.94 4.04
N SER A 3 -14.02 11.79 4.33
CA SER A 3 -14.54 10.77 5.26
C SER A 3 -14.14 9.34 4.83
N LEU A 4 -14.15 8.32 5.71
CA LEU A 4 -13.95 6.88 5.39
C LEU A 4 -14.70 6.36 4.14
N SER A 5 -15.77 7.06 3.74
CA SER A 5 -16.42 6.83 2.45
C SER A 5 -15.46 7.03 1.26
N GLU A 6 -14.46 7.90 1.37
CA GLU A 6 -13.49 8.26 0.34
C GLU A 6 -12.39 7.21 0.13
N ILE A 7 -12.01 6.46 1.16
CA ILE A 7 -10.99 5.40 1.05
C ILE A 7 -11.60 4.15 0.38
N THR A 8 -12.82 3.78 0.76
CA THR A 8 -13.59 2.75 0.02
C THR A 8 -13.96 3.26 -1.38
N LYS A 9 -14.38 4.53 -1.53
CA LYS A 9 -14.57 5.13 -2.87
C LYS A 9 -13.29 5.10 -3.70
N MET A 10 -12.08 5.28 -3.15
CA MET A 10 -10.81 5.23 -3.90
C MET A 10 -10.41 3.83 -4.35
N ALA A 11 -10.65 2.80 -3.53
CA ALA A 11 -10.50 1.42 -3.95
C ALA A 11 -11.56 1.00 -4.99
N ASP A 12 -12.74 1.63 -4.97
CA ASP A 12 -13.81 1.42 -5.94
C ASP A 12 -13.74 2.39 -7.13
N ARG A 13 -12.77 3.31 -7.17
CA ARG A 13 -12.59 4.22 -8.30
C ARG A 13 -12.31 3.41 -9.55
N PRO A 14 -13.01 3.72 -10.65
CA PRO A 14 -12.77 3.03 -11.90
C PRO A 14 -11.33 3.31 -12.35
N LEU A 15 -10.69 2.29 -12.94
CA LEU A 15 -9.26 2.30 -13.23
C LEU A 15 -8.82 3.56 -14.00
N ASN A 16 -9.63 4.00 -14.97
CA ASN A 16 -9.35 5.19 -15.80
C ASN A 16 -9.15 6.49 -15.00
N GLU A 17 -9.73 6.62 -13.80
CA GLU A 17 -9.55 7.80 -12.94
C GLU A 17 -8.25 7.76 -12.10
N LEU A 18 -7.63 6.58 -12.02
CA LEU A 18 -6.41 6.31 -11.28
C LEU A 18 -5.15 6.36 -12.15
N LEU A 19 -5.31 6.36 -13.48
CA LEU A 19 -4.23 6.49 -14.45
C LEU A 19 -3.91 7.97 -14.71
N THR A 20 -3.26 8.62 -13.75
CA THR A 20 -2.82 10.03 -13.88
C THR A 20 -1.49 10.15 -14.64
N HIS A 21 -1.00 11.38 -14.81
CA HIS A 21 0.34 11.60 -15.38
C HIS A 21 1.45 11.37 -14.36
N ASP A 22 1.12 11.25 -13.06
CA ASP A 22 2.08 11.05 -11.98
C ASP A 22 2.56 9.60 -11.96
N LEU A 23 3.83 9.44 -12.28
CA LEU A 23 4.51 8.15 -12.30
C LEU A 23 5.55 8.08 -11.18
N VAL A 24 5.78 6.87 -10.68
CA VAL A 24 6.83 6.56 -9.71
C VAL A 24 7.74 5.45 -10.21
N ASP A 25 9.02 5.60 -9.92
CA ASP A 25 10.04 4.59 -10.19
C ASP A 25 10.15 3.64 -8.99
N ILE A 26 9.99 2.35 -9.23
CA ILE A 26 10.14 1.32 -8.19
C ILE A 26 11.19 0.30 -8.61
N TYR A 27 12.18 0.08 -7.75
CA TYR A 27 13.24 -0.89 -7.95
C TYR A 27 13.04 -2.07 -6.99
N VAL A 28 12.83 -3.27 -7.53
CA VAL A 28 12.43 -4.46 -6.76
C VAL A 28 13.42 -5.60 -6.87
N GLY A 29 13.70 -6.24 -5.73
CA GLY A 29 14.52 -7.44 -5.63
C GLY A 29 16.02 -7.16 -5.70
N PRO A 30 16.85 -8.22 -5.60
CA PRO A 30 18.31 -8.09 -5.53
C PRO A 30 18.94 -7.61 -6.83
N LEU A 31 18.24 -7.75 -7.95
CA LEU A 31 18.68 -7.26 -9.26
C LEU A 31 18.20 -5.83 -9.53
N SER A 32 17.49 -5.20 -8.58
CA SER A 32 16.91 -3.86 -8.73
C SER A 32 16.11 -3.74 -10.03
N THR A 33 15.21 -4.69 -10.29
CA THR A 33 14.35 -4.64 -11.48
C THR A 33 13.49 -3.40 -11.41
N HIS A 34 13.56 -2.58 -12.46
CA HIS A 34 12.92 -1.26 -12.52
C HIS A 34 11.49 -1.37 -13.06
N TRP A 35 10.57 -0.70 -12.38
CA TRP A 35 9.15 -0.60 -12.72
C TRP A 35 8.72 0.87 -12.69
N ILE A 36 7.84 1.25 -13.62
CA ILE A 36 7.21 2.57 -13.67
C ILE A 36 5.72 2.38 -13.46
N LEU A 37 5.16 2.94 -12.40
CA LEU A 37 3.75 2.74 -12.01
C LEU A 37 3.06 4.07 -11.73
N HIS A 38 1.72 4.08 -11.84
CA HIS A 38 0.92 5.25 -11.52
C HIS A 38 0.84 5.47 -10.01
N GLU A 39 1.26 6.65 -9.54
CA GLU A 39 1.30 6.98 -8.12
C GLU A 39 -0.09 6.84 -7.48
N LYS A 40 -1.08 7.48 -8.10
CA LYS A 40 -2.45 7.51 -7.60
C LYS A 40 -3.07 6.11 -7.52
N LEU A 41 -2.75 5.23 -8.48
CA LEU A 41 -3.21 3.84 -8.47
C LEU A 41 -2.64 3.07 -7.28
N LEU A 42 -1.34 3.20 -7.02
CA LEU A 42 -0.68 2.54 -5.88
C LEU A 42 -1.24 3.04 -4.55
N CYS A 43 -1.34 4.36 -4.38
CA CYS A 43 -1.83 4.99 -3.16
C CYS A 43 -3.32 4.72 -2.89
N ALA A 44 -4.11 4.53 -3.95
CA ALA A 44 -5.52 4.15 -3.83
C ALA A 44 -5.68 2.71 -3.31
N ARG A 45 -4.73 1.81 -3.65
CA ARG A 45 -4.83 0.37 -3.37
C ARG A 45 -4.01 -0.10 -2.16
N SER A 46 -3.12 0.75 -1.64
CA SER A 46 -2.19 0.40 -0.56
C SER A 46 -1.95 1.57 0.39
N LEU A 47 -2.15 1.29 1.68
CA LEU A 47 -1.82 2.23 2.76
C LEU A 47 -0.32 2.46 2.89
N PHE A 48 0.48 1.42 2.63
CA PHE A 48 1.94 1.51 2.63
C PHE A 48 2.44 2.53 1.61
N PHE A 49 2.04 2.43 0.35
CA PHE A 49 2.49 3.36 -0.69
C PHE A 49 1.97 4.78 -0.46
N ARG A 50 0.74 4.92 0.02
CA ARG A 50 0.19 6.23 0.42
C ARG A 50 1.07 6.89 1.48
N ARG A 51 1.40 6.16 2.55
CA ARG A 51 2.30 6.68 3.59
C ARG A 51 3.67 6.99 3.02
N ALA A 52 4.27 6.08 2.23
CA ALA A 52 5.60 6.27 1.66
C ALA A 52 5.72 7.55 0.81
N PHE A 53 4.71 7.87 0.00
CA PHE A 53 4.76 9.01 -0.91
C PHE A 53 4.22 10.32 -0.32
N TYR A 54 3.24 10.27 0.59
CA TYR A 54 2.62 11.49 1.14
C TYR A 54 3.18 11.94 2.49
N THR A 55 3.68 11.06 3.37
CA THR A 55 4.26 11.48 4.67
C THR A 55 5.60 12.24 4.54
N SER A 56 6.22 12.25 3.36
CA SER A 56 7.49 12.94 3.11
C SER A 56 7.35 14.45 2.88
N HIS A 57 6.14 14.98 2.68
CA HIS A 57 5.94 16.43 2.46
C HIS A 57 6.04 17.27 3.75
N LYS A 58 5.94 16.64 4.94
CA LYS A 58 5.96 17.35 6.24
C LYS A 58 7.35 17.69 6.79
N ARG A 59 8.44 17.28 6.12
CA ARG A 59 9.83 17.49 6.64
C ARG A 59 10.62 18.59 5.92
N THR A 60 10.02 19.31 4.98
CA THR A 60 10.72 20.36 4.22
C THR A 60 10.09 21.74 4.41
N SER A 61 9.81 22.14 5.65
CA SER A 61 9.45 23.54 5.93
C SER A 61 9.70 23.96 7.37
N THR A 62 10.84 23.60 7.98
CA THR A 62 11.45 24.40 9.08
C THR A 62 12.81 23.84 9.50
N SER A 63 13.91 24.37 8.95
CA SER A 63 15.08 24.79 9.72
C SER A 63 16.08 25.54 8.85
N THR A 64 16.44 26.73 9.33
CA THR A 64 17.28 27.81 8.85
C THR A 64 18.78 27.44 8.63
N PRO A 65 19.61 28.37 8.09
CA PRO A 65 20.65 28.06 7.11
C PRO A 65 22.00 27.72 7.75
N SER A 66 22.63 26.64 7.26
CA SER A 66 24.03 26.35 7.55
C SER A 66 24.93 27.04 6.53
N LYS A 67 25.66 28.05 7.02
CA LYS A 67 26.71 28.78 6.31
C LYS A 67 27.83 27.81 5.89
N SER A 68 28.10 27.71 4.59
CA SER A 68 29.39 27.22 4.09
C SER A 68 30.40 28.38 4.01
N PRO A 69 31.67 28.20 4.40
CA PRO A 69 32.70 29.20 4.18
C PRO A 69 33.23 29.14 2.75
N ARG A 70 33.11 30.31 2.11
CA ARG A 70 33.87 30.90 1.01
C ARG A 70 35.28 30.34 0.82
N SER A 71 35.57 29.90 -0.41
CA SER A 71 36.90 29.97 -1.03
C SER A 71 36.74 30.46 -2.47
N GLN A 72 37.33 31.62 -2.74
CA GLN A 72 37.39 32.26 -4.05
C GLN A 72 38.55 31.69 -4.87
N THR A 73 38.45 31.74 -6.21
CA THR A 73 39.43 32.37 -7.13
C THR A 73 38.89 32.37 -8.58
N PRO A 74 39.40 33.22 -9.49
CA PRO A 74 38.54 33.93 -10.45
C PRO A 74 38.79 33.69 -11.95
N SER A 75 37.82 34.21 -12.73
CA SER A 75 37.90 34.89 -14.05
C SER A 75 38.16 34.13 -15.36
N SER A 76 37.19 34.21 -16.29
CA SER A 76 37.23 34.84 -17.65
C SER A 76 36.04 34.30 -18.50
N THR A 77 35.03 35.09 -18.89
CA THR A 77 34.90 36.07 -20.01
C THR A 77 34.10 35.50 -21.21
N THR A 78 33.05 36.25 -21.59
CA THR A 78 32.30 36.37 -22.87
C THR A 78 31.25 35.35 -23.36
N HIS A 79 30.02 35.89 -23.49
CA HIS A 79 29.09 35.91 -24.65
C HIS A 79 28.58 34.58 -25.25
N ASP A 80 27.27 34.29 -25.17
CA ASP A 80 26.26 34.50 -26.24
C ASP A 80 24.93 33.75 -25.95
N GLN A 81 23.91 34.13 -26.73
CA GLN A 81 22.46 33.94 -26.67
C GLN A 81 21.89 32.51 -26.73
N ASP A 82 20.61 32.42 -26.35
CA ASP A 82 19.60 31.40 -26.70
C ASP A 82 19.80 29.95 -26.23
N LYS A 83 19.30 29.67 -25.02
CA LYS A 83 18.93 28.31 -24.60
C LYS A 83 17.41 28.26 -24.37
N PRO A 84 16.65 27.38 -25.06
CA PRO A 84 15.22 27.21 -24.77
C PRO A 84 15.02 26.77 -23.31
N PRO A 85 13.91 27.16 -22.67
CA PRO A 85 13.65 26.77 -21.29
C PRO A 85 13.66 25.25 -21.20
N SER A 86 14.58 24.71 -20.42
CA SER A 86 14.55 23.30 -20.04
C SER A 86 13.20 23.02 -19.40
N PRO A 87 12.52 21.91 -19.74
CA PRO A 87 11.32 21.51 -19.03
C PRO A 87 11.65 21.40 -17.53
N PRO A 88 10.69 21.70 -16.63
CA PRO A 88 10.93 21.57 -15.20
C PRO A 88 11.40 20.15 -14.92
N PRO A 89 12.38 19.93 -14.02
CA PRO A 89 12.76 18.59 -13.62
C PRO A 89 11.49 17.94 -13.05
N SER A 90 10.91 16.98 -13.77
CA SER A 90 9.89 16.12 -13.19
C SER A 90 10.60 15.31 -12.12
N THR A 91 10.43 15.71 -10.86
CA THR A 91 11.02 15.04 -9.71
C THR A 91 10.27 13.73 -9.49
N THR A 92 10.49 12.75 -10.38
CA THR A 92 9.84 11.44 -10.31
C THR A 92 10.21 10.79 -8.98
N LYS A 93 9.20 10.41 -8.19
CA LYS A 93 9.43 9.78 -6.89
C LYS A 93 10.00 8.37 -7.10
N THR A 94 11.00 8.01 -6.32
CA THR A 94 11.68 6.71 -6.43
C THR A 94 11.58 5.93 -5.12
N LEU A 95 11.27 4.64 -5.22
CA LEU A 95 11.20 3.70 -4.10
C LEU A 95 12.07 2.45 -4.37
N TYR A 96 12.78 2.00 -3.34
CA TYR A 96 13.66 0.82 -3.41
C TYR A 96 13.14 -0.28 -2.47
N LEU A 97 12.95 -1.48 -3.02
CA LEU A 97 12.41 -2.66 -2.36
C LEU A 97 13.34 -3.88 -2.60
N PRO A 98 14.57 -3.86 -2.05
CA PRO A 98 15.63 -4.82 -2.43
C PRO A 98 15.38 -6.26 -1.92
N THR A 99 14.54 -6.43 -0.90
CA THR A 99 14.26 -7.73 -0.27
C THR A 99 12.97 -8.37 -0.77
N ASP A 100 12.18 -7.65 -1.57
CA ASP A 100 10.89 -8.11 -2.06
C ASP A 100 11.04 -8.97 -3.32
N ASP A 101 10.17 -9.96 -3.48
CA ASP A 101 10.22 -10.90 -4.61
C ASP A 101 9.73 -10.25 -5.91
N THR A 102 10.56 -10.33 -6.95
CA THR A 102 10.27 -9.72 -8.25
C THR A 102 9.09 -10.38 -8.96
N THR A 103 8.90 -11.70 -8.79
CA THR A 103 7.83 -12.46 -9.46
C THR A 103 6.47 -12.14 -8.83
N ALA A 104 6.42 -12.08 -7.50
CA ALA A 104 5.26 -11.64 -6.76
C ALA A 104 4.91 -10.19 -7.14
N PHE A 105 5.91 -9.30 -7.23
CA PHE A 105 5.69 -7.91 -7.63
C PHE A 105 5.15 -7.79 -9.06
N GLN A 106 5.65 -8.57 -10.01
CA GLN A 106 5.10 -8.63 -11.36
C GLN A 106 3.62 -9.08 -11.37
N THR A 107 3.25 -9.99 -10.48
CA THR A 107 1.86 -10.43 -10.33
C THR A 107 1.01 -9.31 -9.73
N LEU A 108 1.54 -8.57 -8.75
CA LEU A 108 0.89 -7.39 -8.21
C LEU A 108 0.66 -6.31 -9.27
N THR A 109 1.65 -6.01 -10.11
CA THR A 109 1.48 -4.99 -11.16
C THR A 109 0.39 -5.41 -12.13
N SER A 110 0.35 -6.68 -12.53
CA SER A 110 -0.72 -7.23 -13.35
C SER A 110 -2.09 -7.08 -12.68
N TRP A 111 -2.19 -7.34 -11.37
CA TRP A 111 -3.41 -7.16 -10.60
C TRP A 111 -3.82 -5.68 -10.48
N LEU A 112 -2.88 -4.76 -10.24
CA LEU A 112 -3.17 -3.32 -10.11
C LEU A 112 -3.89 -2.76 -11.34
N TYR A 113 -3.51 -3.21 -12.54
CA TYR A 113 -4.08 -2.71 -13.79
C TYR A 113 -5.26 -3.54 -14.33
N SER A 114 -5.49 -4.75 -13.82
CA SER A 114 -6.59 -5.61 -14.28
C SER A 114 -7.67 -5.85 -13.23
N ALA A 115 -7.41 -5.49 -11.97
CA ALA A 115 -8.18 -5.85 -10.80
C ALA A 115 -8.51 -7.37 -10.73
N THR A 116 -7.68 -8.20 -11.35
CA THR A 116 -7.92 -9.64 -11.50
C THR A 116 -6.72 -10.44 -11.03
N ILE A 117 -6.96 -11.42 -10.16
CA ILE A 117 -5.94 -12.40 -9.75
C ILE A 117 -5.78 -13.45 -10.85
N PRO A 118 -4.55 -13.84 -11.24
CA PRO A 118 -4.36 -14.92 -12.19
C PRO A 118 -4.93 -16.22 -11.64
N HIS A 119 -5.76 -16.88 -12.44
CA HIS A 119 -6.33 -18.17 -12.07
C HIS A 119 -5.24 -19.27 -12.11
N PRO A 120 -4.96 -19.95 -10.98
CA PRO A 120 -3.94 -20.99 -10.93
C PRO A 120 -4.39 -22.22 -11.75
N ARG A 121 -3.55 -22.68 -12.67
CA ARG A 121 -3.84 -23.87 -13.50
C ARG A 121 -3.16 -25.12 -12.99
N SER A 122 -2.07 -24.92 -12.26
CA SER A 122 -1.19 -25.95 -11.74
C SER A 122 -0.74 -25.58 -10.34
N GLU A 123 -0.22 -26.57 -9.62
CA GLU A 123 0.26 -26.38 -8.26
C GLU A 123 1.42 -25.35 -8.17
N SER A 124 2.23 -25.21 -9.21
CA SER A 124 3.31 -24.22 -9.26
C SER A 124 2.80 -22.78 -9.28
N ASP A 125 1.59 -22.56 -9.80
CA ASP A 125 0.97 -21.23 -9.89
C ASP A 125 0.49 -20.71 -8.52
N LEU A 126 0.44 -21.59 -7.51
CA LEU A 126 0.09 -21.17 -6.16
C LEU A 126 1.21 -20.40 -5.48
N THR A 127 2.48 -20.64 -5.83
CA THR A 127 3.61 -19.98 -5.16
C THR A 127 3.53 -18.46 -5.29
N PRO A 128 3.38 -17.89 -6.51
CA PRO A 128 3.17 -16.44 -6.65
C PRO A 128 1.94 -15.92 -5.90
N LEU A 129 0.87 -16.72 -5.74
CA LEU A 129 -0.32 -16.30 -5.00
C LEU A 129 -0.10 -16.22 -3.50
N PHE A 130 0.69 -17.15 -2.92
CA PHE A 130 1.10 -17.05 -1.52
C PHE A 130 2.01 -15.84 -1.29
N ASP A 131 3.00 -15.63 -2.16
CA ASP A 131 3.92 -14.49 -2.07
C ASP A 131 3.15 -13.17 -2.22
N LEU A 132 2.19 -13.12 -3.15
CA LEU A 132 1.28 -11.99 -3.35
C LEU A 132 0.38 -11.72 -2.15
N TYR A 133 -0.13 -12.77 -1.49
CA TYR A 133 -0.89 -12.62 -0.24
C TYR A 133 -0.01 -11.99 0.84
N LEU A 134 1.17 -12.54 1.10
CA LEU A 134 2.08 -12.03 2.15
C LEU A 134 2.51 -10.58 1.87
N MET A 135 2.80 -10.27 0.62
CA MET A 135 3.13 -8.93 0.16
C MET A 135 1.94 -7.97 0.31
N GLY A 136 0.73 -8.43 0.00
CA GLY A 136 -0.51 -7.68 0.21
C GLY A 136 -0.76 -7.36 1.69
N THR A 137 -0.50 -8.31 2.58
CA THR A 137 -0.57 -8.09 4.04
C THR A 137 0.48 -7.08 4.47
N LYS A 138 1.74 -7.24 4.03
CA LYS A 138 2.85 -6.32 4.33
C LYS A 138 2.56 -4.88 3.88
N TRP A 139 1.84 -4.71 2.77
CA TRP A 139 1.58 -3.39 2.17
C TRP A 139 0.17 -2.84 2.43
N GLY A 140 -0.59 -3.48 3.31
CA GLY A 140 -1.93 -3.03 3.69
C GLY A 140 -2.88 -2.99 2.49
N MET A 141 -2.97 -4.10 1.75
CA MET A 141 -3.79 -4.26 0.54
C MET A 141 -4.90 -5.30 0.77
N PRO A 142 -5.94 -5.00 1.56
CA PRO A 142 -6.91 -6.00 2.02
C PRO A 142 -7.72 -6.65 0.89
N THR A 143 -8.06 -5.90 -0.18
CA THR A 143 -8.76 -6.48 -1.33
C THR A 143 -7.90 -7.53 -2.03
N LEU A 144 -6.60 -7.28 -2.16
CA LEU A 144 -5.66 -8.19 -2.78
C LEU A 144 -5.51 -9.47 -1.94
N THR A 145 -5.38 -9.35 -0.61
CA THR A 145 -5.22 -10.51 0.28
C THR A 145 -6.45 -11.41 0.25
N VAL A 146 -7.66 -10.83 0.29
CA VAL A 146 -8.91 -11.59 0.19
C VAL A 146 -9.00 -12.32 -1.15
N GLN A 147 -8.72 -11.65 -2.27
CA GLN A 147 -8.79 -12.28 -3.59
C GLN A 147 -7.72 -13.37 -3.79
N ALA A 148 -6.50 -13.15 -3.29
CA ALA A 148 -5.43 -14.15 -3.35
C ALA A 148 -5.77 -15.40 -2.51
N LEU A 149 -6.30 -15.20 -1.30
CA LEU A 149 -6.80 -16.29 -0.45
C LEU A 149 -7.91 -17.08 -1.15
N GLU A 150 -8.88 -16.39 -1.76
CA GLU A 150 -9.99 -17.04 -2.45
C GLU A 150 -9.53 -17.86 -3.65
N ALA A 151 -8.57 -17.35 -4.43
CA ALA A 151 -8.01 -18.05 -5.57
C ALA A 151 -7.27 -19.34 -5.14
N VAL A 152 -6.49 -19.26 -4.06
CA VAL A 152 -5.80 -20.43 -3.48
C VAL A 152 -6.81 -21.43 -2.92
N ARG A 153 -7.83 -20.94 -2.19
CA ARG A 153 -8.89 -21.76 -1.60
C ARG A 153 -9.65 -22.55 -2.66
N SER A 154 -10.10 -21.86 -3.72
CA SER A 154 -10.84 -22.44 -4.83
C SER A 154 -10.03 -23.54 -5.53
N TRP A 155 -8.75 -23.29 -5.78
CA TRP A 155 -7.89 -24.30 -6.42
C TRP A 155 -7.77 -25.59 -5.59
N TYR A 156 -7.54 -25.49 -4.28
CA TYR A 156 -7.49 -26.68 -3.42
C TYR A 156 -8.85 -27.39 -3.34
N ALA A 157 -9.96 -26.65 -3.40
CA ALA A 157 -11.31 -27.21 -3.41
C ALA A 157 -11.58 -28.00 -4.70
N ASP A 158 -11.27 -27.40 -5.84
CA ASP A 158 -11.52 -27.95 -7.18
C ASP A 158 -10.65 -29.19 -7.44
N ASN A 159 -9.39 -29.15 -7.02
CA ASN A 159 -8.47 -30.27 -7.17
C ASN A 159 -8.60 -31.33 -6.06
N GLY A 160 -9.32 -31.05 -4.98
CA GLY A 160 -9.46 -31.95 -3.84
C GLY A 160 -8.14 -32.22 -3.09
N THR A 161 -7.15 -31.35 -3.25
CA THR A 161 -5.80 -31.50 -2.68
C THR A 161 -5.65 -30.74 -1.36
N TYR A 162 -4.47 -30.86 -0.74
CA TYR A 162 -4.13 -30.24 0.54
C TYR A 162 -2.80 -29.48 0.45
N PRO A 163 -2.63 -28.39 1.22
CA PRO A 163 -1.33 -27.72 1.31
C PRO A 163 -0.23 -28.65 1.81
N SER A 164 0.93 -28.58 1.16
CA SER A 164 2.12 -29.31 1.61
C SER A 164 2.71 -28.71 2.89
N LEU A 165 3.46 -29.52 3.65
CA LEU A 165 4.12 -29.07 4.89
C LEU A 165 4.96 -27.80 4.68
N ARG A 166 5.71 -27.73 3.59
CA ARG A 166 6.57 -26.59 3.29
C ARG A 166 5.76 -25.31 3.09
N ARG A 167 4.57 -25.39 2.47
CA ARG A 167 3.67 -24.24 2.32
C ARG A 167 3.09 -23.80 3.64
N VAL A 168 2.65 -24.73 4.48
CA VAL A 168 2.13 -24.40 5.82
C VAL A 168 3.22 -23.68 6.64
N GLN A 169 4.43 -24.23 6.67
CA GLN A 169 5.55 -23.61 7.37
C GLN A 169 5.90 -22.24 6.80
N TYR A 170 5.86 -22.08 5.48
CA TYR A 170 6.12 -20.81 4.82
C TYR A 170 5.09 -19.74 5.22
N VAL A 171 3.79 -20.05 5.17
CA VAL A 171 2.73 -19.14 5.60
C VAL A 171 2.84 -18.83 7.10
N CYS A 172 3.01 -19.84 7.95
CA CYS A 172 3.11 -19.64 9.40
C CYS A 172 4.34 -18.81 9.80
N ALA A 173 5.43 -18.85 9.03
CA ALA A 173 6.60 -18.02 9.26
C ALA A 173 6.42 -16.56 8.79
N GLY A 174 5.53 -16.33 7.82
CA GLY A 174 5.25 -15.01 7.24
C GLY A 174 4.02 -14.29 7.82
N THR A 175 3.28 -14.92 8.73
CA THR A 175 2.00 -14.41 9.25
C THR A 175 1.88 -14.60 10.75
N GLU A 176 1.04 -13.81 11.40
CA GLU A 176 0.74 -13.93 12.84
C GLU A 176 -0.38 -14.95 13.12
N PRO A 177 -0.47 -15.51 14.35
CA PRO A 177 -1.57 -16.37 14.75
C PRO A 177 -2.91 -15.62 14.68
N GLY A 178 -3.82 -16.08 13.83
CA GLY A 178 -5.11 -15.41 13.59
C GLY A 178 -5.30 -14.95 12.15
N ASP A 179 -4.21 -14.86 11.39
CA ASP A 179 -4.25 -14.54 9.96
C ASP A 179 -5.12 -15.53 9.16
N ALA A 180 -5.85 -15.02 8.18
CA ALA A 180 -6.84 -15.79 7.43
C ALA A 180 -6.19 -16.89 6.57
N MET A 181 -5.07 -16.61 5.89
CA MET A 181 -4.34 -17.61 5.11
C MET A 181 -3.72 -18.66 6.03
N ARG A 182 -3.16 -18.27 7.18
CA ARG A 182 -2.64 -19.21 8.18
C ARG A 182 -3.73 -20.15 8.69
N GLY A 183 -4.87 -19.59 9.10
CA GLY A 183 -6.02 -20.35 9.57
C GLY A 183 -6.54 -21.32 8.50
N PHE A 184 -6.61 -20.87 7.25
CA PHE A 184 -6.99 -21.70 6.11
C PHE A 184 -6.03 -22.89 5.92
N VAL A 185 -4.72 -22.65 5.80
CA VAL A 185 -3.76 -23.73 5.50
C VAL A 185 -3.62 -24.72 6.66
N VAL A 186 -3.61 -24.22 7.90
CA VAL A 186 -3.57 -25.05 9.10
C VAL A 186 -4.85 -25.88 9.22
N GLY A 187 -6.02 -25.28 8.98
CA GLY A 187 -7.29 -25.99 9.07
C GLY A 187 -7.47 -27.05 7.98
N CYS A 188 -6.98 -26.80 6.76
CA CYS A 188 -6.93 -27.81 5.70
C CYS A 188 -6.13 -29.04 6.15
N VAL A 189 -4.94 -28.83 6.71
CA VAL A 189 -4.10 -29.92 7.20
C VAL A 189 -4.70 -30.61 8.42
N ALA A 190 -5.27 -29.85 9.36
CA ALA A 190 -5.95 -30.40 10.53
C ALA A 190 -7.07 -31.37 10.10
N ARG A 191 -7.90 -30.97 9.12
CA ARG A 191 -8.93 -31.82 8.52
C ARG A 191 -8.31 -33.07 7.87
N GLY A 192 -7.30 -32.88 7.01
CA GLY A 192 -6.65 -33.97 6.28
C GLY A 192 -6.02 -35.02 7.22
N LEU A 193 -5.44 -34.57 8.34
CA LEU A 193 -4.89 -35.44 9.38
C LEU A 193 -5.99 -36.13 10.20
N ALA A 194 -7.05 -35.41 10.58
CA ALA A 194 -8.13 -35.94 11.40
C ALA A 194 -8.97 -37.00 10.68
N LEU A 195 -9.24 -36.80 9.38
CA LEU A 195 -10.02 -37.73 8.56
C LEU A 195 -9.15 -38.83 7.91
N GLY A 196 -7.82 -38.76 8.06
CA GLY A 196 -6.90 -39.72 7.45
C GLY A 196 -6.84 -39.64 5.92
N GLU A 197 -7.38 -38.58 5.30
CA GLU A 197 -7.39 -38.38 3.84
C GLU A 197 -5.98 -38.20 3.26
N VAL A 198 -5.01 -37.83 4.09
CA VAL A 198 -3.58 -37.74 3.72
C VAL A 198 -2.86 -39.11 3.86
N GLY A 199 -3.61 -40.21 4.08
CA GLY A 199 -3.06 -41.56 4.25
C GLY A 199 -2.51 -41.82 5.67
N GLY A 200 -3.09 -41.17 6.68
CA GLY A 200 -2.55 -41.12 8.04
C GLY A 200 -1.53 -39.98 8.22
N LEU A 201 -0.88 -39.88 9.39
CA LEU A 201 0.13 -38.86 9.66
C LEU A 201 1.45 -39.25 8.95
N PRO A 202 1.86 -38.58 7.86
CA PRO A 202 3.09 -38.95 7.17
C PRO A 202 4.31 -38.65 8.07
N GLY A 203 5.36 -39.47 8.03
CA GLY A 203 6.51 -39.33 8.93
C GLY A 203 7.29 -38.00 8.81
N HIS A 204 7.11 -37.25 7.71
CA HIS A 204 7.65 -35.89 7.61
C HIS A 204 6.81 -34.86 8.41
N TRP A 205 5.49 -35.04 8.51
CA TRP A 205 4.62 -34.24 9.37
C TRP A 205 4.88 -34.52 10.85
N GLU A 206 5.04 -35.78 11.23
CA GLU A 206 5.38 -36.15 12.61
C GLU A 206 6.67 -35.45 13.08
N ARG A 207 7.72 -35.50 12.27
CA ARG A 207 8.99 -34.82 12.57
C ARG A 207 8.82 -33.30 12.66
N ALA A 208 8.00 -32.72 11.80
CA ALA A 208 7.75 -31.28 11.79
C ALA A 208 6.98 -30.83 13.04
N LEU A 209 5.89 -31.52 13.40
CA LEU A 209 5.10 -31.22 14.60
C LEU A 209 5.87 -31.42 15.91
N ARG A 210 6.81 -32.38 15.94
CA ARG A 210 7.73 -32.55 17.09
C ARG A 210 8.77 -31.44 17.20
N ARG A 211 9.27 -30.94 16.06
CA ARG A 211 10.30 -29.88 16.02
C ARG A 211 9.71 -28.50 16.28
N ASP A 212 8.53 -28.24 15.72
CA ASP A 212 7.78 -27.00 15.86
C ASP A 212 6.49 -27.27 16.62
N GLY A 213 6.58 -27.15 17.95
CA GLY A 213 5.43 -27.32 18.83
C GLY A 213 4.34 -26.26 18.63
N GLY A 214 4.68 -25.09 18.09
CA GLY A 214 3.71 -24.02 17.80
C GLY A 214 2.69 -24.46 16.76
N LEU A 215 3.17 -25.01 15.64
CA LEU A 215 2.32 -25.58 14.60
C LEU A 215 1.43 -26.72 15.14
N GLY A 216 1.99 -27.58 16.00
CA GLY A 216 1.22 -28.65 16.66
C GLY A 216 0.09 -28.13 17.54
N VAL A 217 0.34 -27.07 18.30
CA VAL A 217 -0.68 -26.39 19.12
C VAL A 217 -1.77 -25.80 18.24
N GLU A 218 -1.44 -25.15 17.12
CA GLU A 218 -2.45 -24.59 16.22
C GLU A 218 -3.33 -25.64 15.56
N VAL A 219 -2.75 -26.75 15.09
CA VAL A 219 -3.52 -27.88 14.57
C VAL A 219 -4.47 -28.41 15.65
N LEU A 220 -3.98 -28.58 16.88
CA LEU A 220 -4.82 -29.04 18.00
C LEU A 220 -5.93 -28.05 18.34
N LEU A 221 -5.64 -26.75 18.36
CA LEU A 221 -6.63 -25.70 18.59
C LEU A 221 -7.69 -25.66 17.48
N CYS A 222 -7.29 -25.89 16.23
CA CYS A 222 -8.21 -26.00 15.09
C CYS A 222 -9.17 -27.18 15.29
N VAL A 223 -8.63 -28.38 15.57
CA VAL A 223 -9.44 -29.59 15.83
C VAL A 223 -10.37 -29.40 17.02
N ARG A 224 -9.89 -28.80 18.12
CA ARG A 224 -10.71 -28.48 19.29
C ARG A 224 -11.83 -27.49 18.96
N GLY A 225 -11.56 -26.55 18.05
CA GLY A 225 -12.50 -25.52 17.61
C GLY A 225 -13.73 -26.06 16.89
N TRP A 226 -13.68 -27.27 16.33
CA TRP A 226 -14.82 -27.90 15.65
C TRP A 226 -15.97 -28.26 16.59
N GLY A 227 -15.74 -28.29 17.92
CA GLY A 227 -16.81 -28.43 18.91
C GLY A 227 -17.65 -29.70 18.71
N VAL A 228 -16.98 -30.83 18.44
CA VAL A 228 -17.52 -32.12 17.99
C VAL A 228 -18.80 -32.52 18.74
N LYS A 229 -19.95 -32.12 18.20
CA LYS A 229 -21.28 -32.66 18.44
C LYS A 229 -21.79 -33.21 17.11
N GLY A 230 -21.22 -34.34 16.69
CA GLY A 230 -21.48 -34.94 15.38
C GLY A 230 -20.25 -34.90 14.47
N VAL A 231 -20.21 -35.83 13.52
CA VAL A 231 -19.06 -36.22 12.68
C VAL A 231 -18.70 -35.17 11.61
N ASP A 232 -19.29 -33.98 11.67
CA ASP A 232 -19.15 -33.00 10.60
C ASP A 232 -17.88 -32.16 10.81
N VAL A 233 -16.79 -32.58 10.15
CA VAL A 233 -15.51 -31.86 10.16
C VAL A 233 -15.55 -30.78 9.07
N PRO A 234 -15.41 -29.49 9.43
CA PRO A 234 -15.49 -28.40 8.46
C PRO A 234 -14.46 -28.52 7.33
N ASP A 235 -14.87 -28.30 6.09
CA ASP A 235 -13.98 -28.19 4.92
C ASP A 235 -13.78 -26.72 4.51
N LEU A 236 -12.71 -26.13 5.04
CA LEU A 236 -12.34 -24.74 4.75
C LEU A 236 -12.08 -24.46 3.27
N ARG A 237 -11.81 -25.49 2.45
CA ARG A 237 -11.66 -25.32 0.99
C ARG A 237 -12.98 -24.98 0.33
N ARG A 238 -14.10 -25.50 0.84
CA ARG A 238 -15.45 -25.27 0.30
C ARG A 238 -16.18 -24.10 0.95
N GLY A 239 -15.56 -23.47 1.95
CA GLY A 239 -16.20 -22.44 2.77
C GLY A 239 -17.11 -22.99 3.87
N ASP A 240 -17.18 -24.31 4.03
CA ASP A 240 -17.83 -24.95 5.18
C ASP A 240 -16.90 -24.86 6.38
N GLY A 241 -17.15 -23.89 7.27
CA GLY A 241 -16.40 -23.78 8.52
C GLY A 241 -15.92 -22.38 8.83
N GLY A 242 -16.74 -21.65 9.59
CA GLY A 242 -16.34 -20.63 10.56
C GLY A 242 -15.20 -19.70 10.16
N VAL A 243 -15.58 -18.52 9.69
CA VAL A 243 -14.82 -17.26 9.73
C VAL A 243 -13.76 -17.30 10.84
N VAL A 244 -12.51 -17.58 10.45
CA VAL A 244 -11.36 -17.42 11.34
C VAL A 244 -11.17 -15.94 11.51
N LYS A 245 -11.79 -15.36 12.55
CA LYS A 245 -11.41 -14.19 13.38
C LYS A 245 -10.67 -12.98 12.78
N GLY A 246 -10.51 -12.84 11.46
CA GLY A 246 -9.81 -11.74 10.79
C GLY A 246 -10.60 -10.44 10.83
N GLU A 247 -11.93 -10.52 10.97
CA GLU A 247 -12.79 -9.32 11.07
C GLU A 247 -12.43 -8.44 12.28
N LYS A 248 -11.91 -9.01 13.37
CA LYS A 248 -11.54 -8.24 14.57
C LYS A 248 -10.18 -7.55 14.47
N GLU A 249 -9.23 -8.11 13.73
CA GLU A 249 -7.97 -7.42 13.41
C GLU A 249 -8.21 -6.34 12.38
N GLN A 250 -9.09 -6.59 11.41
CA GLN A 250 -9.56 -5.61 10.44
C GLN A 250 -10.21 -4.42 11.15
N GLU A 251 -11.12 -4.65 12.11
CA GLU A 251 -11.76 -3.58 12.89
C GLU A 251 -10.76 -2.82 13.79
N LYS A 252 -9.67 -3.47 14.23
CA LYS A 252 -8.64 -2.85 15.07
C LYS A 252 -7.67 -2.00 14.25
N GLU A 253 -7.20 -2.49 13.10
CA GLU A 253 -6.46 -1.68 12.13
C GLU A 253 -7.32 -0.52 11.63
N GLU A 254 -8.60 -0.76 11.33
CA GLU A 254 -9.56 0.28 10.93
C GLU A 254 -9.78 1.33 12.03
N LYS A 255 -9.72 0.95 13.31
CA LYS A 255 -9.80 1.88 14.46
C LYS A 255 -8.51 2.65 14.69
N GLU A 256 -7.35 2.05 14.49
CA GLU A 256 -6.07 2.78 14.58
C GLU A 256 -5.89 3.75 13.40
N LEU A 257 -6.34 3.36 12.20
CA LEU A 257 -6.39 4.24 11.02
C LEU A 257 -7.30 5.45 11.25
N LYS A 258 -8.50 5.26 11.82
CA LYS A 258 -9.41 6.36 12.20
C LYS A 258 -8.79 7.36 13.17
N LYS A 259 -7.88 6.90 14.04
CA LYS A 259 -7.24 7.73 15.06
C LYS A 259 -6.08 8.53 14.50
N GLU A 260 -5.34 7.99 13.53
CA GLU A 260 -4.28 8.71 12.82
C GLU A 260 -4.87 9.72 11.82
N GLU A 261 -5.95 9.38 11.12
CA GLU A 261 -6.61 10.26 10.13
C GLU A 261 -7.23 11.50 10.76
N ASN A 262 -7.93 11.37 11.91
CA ASN A 262 -8.46 12.51 12.64
C ASN A 262 -7.37 13.48 13.12
N LYS A 263 -6.13 13.02 13.23
CA LYS A 263 -5.00 13.86 13.62
C LYS A 263 -4.41 14.61 12.41
N GLU A 264 -4.39 13.97 11.24
CA GLU A 264 -3.85 14.59 10.02
C GLU A 264 -4.84 15.58 9.38
N GLU A 265 -6.15 15.29 9.33
CA GLU A 265 -7.15 16.24 8.80
C GLU A 265 -7.23 17.54 9.62
N ASN A 266 -7.11 17.43 10.94
CA ASN A 266 -7.13 18.59 11.83
C ASN A 266 -5.85 19.45 11.68
N GLU A 267 -4.75 18.88 11.18
CA GLU A 267 -3.49 19.59 10.92
C GLU A 267 -3.46 20.21 9.50
N GLU A 268 -4.23 19.70 8.53
CA GLU A 268 -4.37 20.29 7.18
C GLU A 268 -5.37 21.45 7.14
N GLU A 269 -6.50 21.37 7.87
CA GLU A 269 -7.46 22.48 7.97
C GLU A 269 -6.86 23.71 8.69
N GLU A 270 -5.98 23.52 9.68
CA GLU A 270 -5.25 24.62 10.33
C GLU A 270 -4.24 25.30 9.38
N GLN A 271 -3.63 24.57 8.43
CA GLN A 271 -2.67 25.12 7.48
C GLN A 271 -3.32 25.91 6.33
N GLU A 272 -4.49 25.46 5.84
CA GLU A 272 -5.23 26.21 4.82
C GLU A 272 -5.85 27.52 5.37
N GLU A 273 -6.14 27.58 6.68
CA GLU A 273 -6.57 28.81 7.33
C GLU A 273 -5.40 29.79 7.56
N GLU A 274 -4.20 29.31 7.89
CA GLU A 274 -3.01 30.16 8.01
C GLU A 274 -2.55 30.74 6.66
N GLU A 275 -2.51 29.95 5.57
CA GLU A 275 -2.11 30.48 4.25
C GLU A 275 -3.11 31.51 3.69
N LYS A 276 -4.42 31.35 3.96
CA LYS A 276 -5.43 32.36 3.56
C LYS A 276 -5.33 33.65 4.36
N ALA A 277 -4.88 33.59 5.61
CA ALA A 277 -4.69 34.78 6.44
C ALA A 277 -3.48 35.62 5.98
N GLU A 278 -2.42 34.98 5.46
CA GLU A 278 -1.22 35.68 4.98
C GLU A 278 -1.42 36.39 3.63
N ASP A 279 -2.31 35.89 2.76
CA ASP A 279 -2.60 36.49 1.44
C ASP A 279 -3.52 37.73 1.51
N GLU A 280 -4.41 37.82 2.51
CA GLU A 280 -5.31 38.96 2.67
C GLU A 280 -4.60 40.23 3.19
N ASP A 281 -3.54 40.09 3.98
CA ASP A 281 -2.73 41.22 4.46
C ASP A 281 -1.74 41.74 3.40
N GLY A 282 -1.32 40.90 2.44
CA GLY A 282 -0.39 41.26 1.37
C GLY A 282 -1.00 42.12 0.26
N GLN A 283 -2.29 41.98 -0.03
CA GLN A 283 -2.96 42.74 -1.11
C GLN A 283 -3.45 44.13 -0.67
N ALA A 284 -3.60 44.39 0.63
CA ALA A 284 -4.04 45.70 1.13
C ALA A 284 -2.95 46.79 1.06
N PHE A 285 -1.67 46.42 0.95
CA PHE A 285 -0.56 47.39 0.98
C PHE A 285 -0.18 47.98 -0.39
N ASN A 286 -0.55 47.34 -1.52
CA ASN A 286 -0.04 47.77 -2.84
C ASN A 286 -1.03 48.61 -3.69
N MET A 287 -2.22 48.94 -3.17
CA MET A 287 -3.21 49.76 -3.89
C MET A 287 -3.33 51.21 -3.37
N LYS A 288 -2.62 51.58 -2.29
CA LYS A 288 -2.64 52.94 -1.72
C LYS A 288 -1.46 53.83 -2.14
N ALA A 289 -0.45 53.30 -2.81
CA ALA A 289 0.78 54.03 -3.13
C ALA A 289 0.85 54.64 -4.54
N LEU A 290 -0.18 54.48 -5.38
CA LEU A 290 -0.14 54.93 -6.79
C LEU A 290 -1.22 55.96 -7.16
N ASN A 291 -1.65 56.82 -6.23
CA ASN A 291 -2.63 57.87 -6.57
C ASN A 291 -2.45 59.21 -5.83
N LYS A 292 -1.20 59.62 -5.60
CA LYS A 292 -0.88 60.99 -5.19
C LYS A 292 0.38 61.42 -5.90
N GLU A 293 0.22 62.09 -7.03
CA GLU A 293 0.98 63.28 -7.43
C GLU A 293 0.57 63.68 -8.85
N LEU A 294 -0.12 64.82 -8.97
CA LEU A 294 0.03 65.77 -10.07
C LEU A 294 -0.68 67.09 -9.69
N PRO A 295 0.01 68.23 -9.68
CA PRO A 295 -0.57 69.54 -9.39
C PRO A 295 -1.11 70.18 -10.68
N ASN A 296 -2.37 70.60 -10.68
CA ASN A 296 -2.92 71.41 -11.77
C ASN A 296 -2.79 72.90 -11.46
N GLY A 297 -1.91 73.58 -12.18
CA GLY A 297 -1.81 75.03 -12.22
C GLY A 297 -1.33 75.54 -13.59
N LEU A 298 -2.11 76.49 -14.15
CA LEU A 298 -1.85 77.40 -15.29
C LEU A 298 -1.85 76.81 -16.72
N VAL A 299 -2.33 77.47 -17.80
CA VAL A 299 -3.23 78.61 -18.14
C VAL A 299 -3.11 78.80 -19.69
N ASN A 300 -4.10 79.49 -20.30
CA ASN A 300 -4.24 79.98 -21.70
C ASN A 300 -4.99 79.04 -22.67
N GLY A 301 -5.94 79.47 -23.50
CA GLY A 301 -6.51 80.81 -23.76
C GLY A 301 -7.39 80.80 -25.03
N HIS A 302 -8.28 81.80 -25.12
CA HIS A 302 -8.99 82.37 -26.30
C HIS A 302 -10.00 81.58 -27.15
N ALA A 303 -11.27 82.01 -27.07
CA ALA A 303 -12.20 82.52 -28.10
C ALA A 303 -13.56 82.71 -27.37
N GLU A 304 -14.30 83.81 -27.38
CA GLU A 304 -14.46 85.01 -28.23
C GLU A 304 -14.67 86.27 -27.36
#